data_AF-A0A7V1N265-F1
#
_entry.id   AF-A0A7V1N265-F1
#
_cell.length_a   1.000
_cell.length_b   1.000
_cell.length_c   1.000
_cell.angle_alpha   90.00
_cell.angle_beta   90.00
_cell.angle_gamma   90.00
#
_symmetry.space_group_name_H-M   'P 1'
#
loop_
_entity.id
_entity.type
_entity.pdbx_description
1 polymer ?
#
loop_
_entity_poly.entity_id
_entity_poly.type
_entity_poly.pdbx_seq_one_letter_code
_entity_poly.pdbx_strand_id
1 'polypeptide(L)'
;MKGISSSFSLPLRDLLKKEYPSEWRNLFHGFSGSFSFCYPLKQVPPKNAIGGGTQGERRANMTLSATITYNPISYWFFSVTFYRYLHPQYQAPWDPDFSYTFGYNDWHPYTFSLVYSNYGGNRLFPKKGEKFTTFEEGTWSLGWKFVLPPKIERLFTVHKTGGIGCSIHYNYTPRYFDLATLSNKHSKQSLSLNIKYTIYKWWYANVTLYWYPHPDQQQPWDPDFTYGFGYFDWHPGTISIQYNNYSGNRFPWKKRAPNTGRFKDGSICIFWSWKW
;
A
#
# COMPACT_ATOMS: atom_id res chain seq x y z
N MET A 1 20.78 -19.53 -0.73
CA MET A 1 20.72 -18.07 -0.97
C MET A 1 20.47 -17.76 -2.46
N LYS A 2 19.36 -18.24 -3.05
CA LYS A 2 19.03 -18.00 -4.48
C LYS A 2 18.27 -16.69 -4.73
N GLY A 3 17.74 -16.04 -3.68
CA GLY A 3 16.86 -14.86 -3.83
C GLY A 3 17.57 -13.57 -4.27
N ILE A 4 18.83 -13.37 -3.88
CA ILE A 4 19.63 -12.22 -4.37
C ILE A 4 19.87 -12.35 -5.87
N SER A 5 20.27 -13.55 -6.33
CA SER A 5 20.55 -13.81 -7.75
C SER A 5 19.31 -13.76 -8.65
N SER A 6 18.10 -13.92 -8.11
CA SER A 6 16.85 -13.83 -8.88
C SER A 6 16.21 -12.45 -8.86
N SER A 7 16.64 -11.56 -7.96
CA SER A 7 16.09 -10.22 -7.81
C SER A 7 16.30 -9.40 -9.09
N PHE A 8 15.25 -8.72 -9.54
CA PHE A 8 15.22 -7.96 -10.79
C PHE A 8 15.50 -8.77 -12.06
N SER A 9 15.35 -10.10 -12.01
CA SER A 9 15.42 -10.93 -13.21
C SER A 9 14.41 -10.45 -14.27
N LEU A 10 14.90 -10.35 -15.50
CA LEU A 10 14.15 -9.92 -16.68
C LEU A 10 14.30 -11.00 -17.76
N PRO A 11 13.56 -12.12 -17.65
CA PRO A 11 13.63 -13.18 -18.64
C PRO A 11 12.88 -12.77 -19.92
N LEU A 12 13.41 -11.81 -20.68
CA LEU A 12 12.74 -11.19 -21.85
C LEU A 12 12.22 -12.22 -22.88
N ARG A 13 12.81 -13.41 -22.92
CA ARG A 13 12.37 -14.54 -23.75
C ARG A 13 10.95 -15.01 -23.40
N ASP A 14 10.54 -14.86 -22.14
CA ASP A 14 9.22 -15.28 -21.67
C ASP A 14 8.14 -14.25 -22.03
N LEU A 15 8.51 -12.99 -22.27
CA LEU A 15 7.55 -11.92 -22.60
C LEU A 15 6.82 -12.18 -23.93
N LEU A 16 7.49 -12.80 -24.89
CA LEU A 16 6.94 -13.10 -26.22
C LEU A 16 6.46 -14.55 -26.35
N LYS A 17 6.57 -15.35 -25.30
CA LYS A 17 6.20 -16.76 -25.33
C LYS A 17 4.68 -16.88 -25.20
N LYS A 18 4.04 -17.38 -26.25
CA LYS A 18 2.62 -17.75 -26.20
C LYS A 18 2.46 -18.98 -25.32
N GLU A 19 1.77 -18.84 -24.19
CA GLU A 19 1.48 -19.96 -23.29
C GLU A 19 0.24 -20.73 -23.73
N TYR A 20 -0.70 -20.06 -24.38
CA TYR A 20 -1.97 -20.63 -24.82
C TYR A 20 -2.11 -20.60 -26.34
N PRO A 21 -2.87 -21.54 -26.94
CA PRO A 21 -3.21 -21.49 -28.37
C PRO A 21 -4.08 -20.29 -28.77
N SER A 22 -4.82 -19.70 -27.82
CA SER A 22 -5.73 -18.58 -28.07
C SER A 22 -5.04 -17.24 -27.83
N GLU A 23 -5.06 -16.36 -28.85
CA GLU A 23 -4.54 -15.00 -28.76
C GLU A 23 -5.20 -14.18 -27.65
N TRP A 24 -6.52 -14.33 -27.48
CA TRP A 24 -7.26 -13.66 -26.40
C TRP A 24 -6.83 -14.13 -25.02
N ARG A 25 -6.58 -15.44 -24.84
CA ARG A 25 -6.05 -15.94 -23.57
C ARG A 25 -4.65 -15.42 -23.29
N ASN A 26 -3.77 -15.35 -24.29
CA ASN A 26 -2.44 -14.77 -24.10
C ASN A 26 -2.50 -13.27 -23.77
N LEU A 27 -3.42 -12.52 -24.39
CA LEU A 27 -3.57 -11.08 -24.14
C LEU A 27 -3.98 -10.78 -22.69
N PHE A 28 -4.89 -11.57 -22.14
CA PHE A 28 -5.40 -11.39 -20.77
C PHE A 28 -4.64 -12.25 -19.74
N HIS A 29 -3.68 -13.06 -20.16
CA HIS A 29 -2.86 -13.83 -19.24
C HIS A 29 -2.04 -12.89 -18.35
N GLY A 30 -1.99 -13.20 -17.05
CA GLY A 30 -1.30 -12.37 -16.06
C GLY A 30 -2.14 -11.21 -15.51
N PHE A 31 -3.39 -11.04 -15.95
CA PHE A 31 -4.33 -10.12 -15.31
C PHE A 31 -4.96 -10.75 -14.08
N SER A 32 -5.01 -9.95 -13.02
CA SER A 32 -5.70 -10.26 -11.78
C SER A 32 -6.27 -8.98 -11.19
N GLY A 33 -7.08 -9.11 -10.15
CA GLY A 33 -7.64 -7.93 -9.52
C GLY A 33 -8.50 -8.25 -8.32
N SER A 34 -9.15 -7.20 -7.81
CA SER A 34 -10.11 -7.34 -6.72
C SER A 34 -11.15 -6.24 -6.75
N PHE A 35 -12.36 -6.57 -6.29
CA PHE A 35 -13.35 -5.57 -5.89
C PHE A 35 -13.35 -5.47 -4.37
N SER A 36 -13.54 -4.27 -3.84
CA SER A 36 -13.54 -4.04 -2.40
C SER A 36 -14.57 -3.03 -1.96
N PHE A 37 -15.07 -3.23 -0.74
CA PHE A 37 -15.86 -2.26 0.00
C PHE A 37 -15.17 -1.98 1.34
N CYS A 38 -14.90 -0.71 1.62
CA CYS A 38 -14.26 -0.24 2.84
C CYS A 38 -15.22 0.64 3.64
N TYR A 39 -15.43 0.26 4.90
CA TYR A 39 -16.20 1.01 5.89
C TYR A 39 -15.26 1.64 6.92
N PRO A 40 -15.17 2.98 7.00
CA PRO A 40 -14.39 3.66 8.04
C PRO A 40 -15.10 3.55 9.39
N LEU A 41 -14.36 3.29 10.47
CA LEU A 41 -14.97 3.23 11.81
C LEU A 41 -15.38 4.61 12.34
N LYS A 42 -14.79 5.67 11.81
CA LYS A 42 -15.15 7.06 12.10
C LYS A 42 -16.31 7.48 11.22
N GLN A 43 -17.48 7.70 11.81
CA GLN A 43 -18.69 8.04 11.03
C GLN A 43 -18.76 9.50 10.58
N VAL A 44 -18.14 10.43 11.32
CA VAL A 44 -18.16 11.86 10.97
C VAL A 44 -16.78 12.29 10.49
N PRO A 45 -16.63 12.70 9.22
CA PRO A 45 -15.39 13.28 8.73
C PRO A 45 -15.02 14.49 9.60
N PRO A 46 -13.75 14.65 10.00
CA PRO A 46 -13.34 15.77 10.82
C PRO A 46 -13.64 17.10 10.09
N LYS A 47 -14.27 18.05 10.79
CA LYS A 47 -14.54 19.41 10.29
C LYS A 47 -13.26 20.08 9.77
N ASN A 48 -12.14 19.85 10.46
CA ASN A 48 -10.82 20.33 10.08
C ASN A 48 -9.99 19.14 9.59
N ALA A 49 -9.87 19.01 8.27
CA ALA A 49 -8.95 18.07 7.65
C ALA A 49 -7.52 18.64 7.69
N ILE A 50 -6.53 17.78 7.96
CA ILE A 50 -5.13 18.17 8.02
C ILE A 50 -4.48 17.73 6.72
N GLY A 51 -4.09 18.69 5.89
CA GLY A 51 -3.58 18.43 4.54
C GLY A 51 -3.60 19.67 3.68
N GLY A 52 -3.04 19.57 2.48
CA GLY A 52 -3.06 20.63 1.48
C GLY A 52 -2.66 20.11 0.11
N GLY A 53 -3.20 20.74 -0.93
CA GLY A 53 -3.05 20.27 -2.30
C GLY A 53 -3.51 18.82 -2.44
N THR A 54 -2.62 17.97 -2.94
CA THR A 54 -2.86 16.55 -3.26
C THR A 54 -2.41 15.59 -2.16
N GLN A 55 -2.01 16.08 -0.98
CA GLN A 55 -1.56 15.25 0.15
C GLN A 55 -2.22 15.66 1.48
N GLY A 56 -2.57 14.67 2.32
CA GLY A 56 -3.22 14.94 3.60
C GLY A 56 -3.69 13.69 4.34
N GLU A 57 -4.23 13.89 5.53
CA GLU A 57 -4.88 12.85 6.32
C GLU A 57 -6.15 12.37 5.61
N ARG A 58 -6.24 11.06 5.38
CA ARG A 58 -7.40 10.45 4.71
C ARG A 58 -8.70 10.82 5.41
N ARG A 59 -9.71 11.20 4.62
CA ARG A 59 -11.04 11.43 5.18
C ARG A 59 -11.79 10.12 5.34
N ALA A 60 -12.56 10.06 6.42
CA ALA A 60 -13.47 8.95 6.64
C ALA A 60 -14.59 9.02 5.59
N ASN A 61 -14.59 8.04 4.69
CA ASN A 61 -15.62 7.88 3.68
C ASN A 61 -15.80 6.39 3.38
N MET A 62 -17.02 5.99 3.04
CA MET A 62 -17.24 4.64 2.53
C MET A 62 -16.77 4.60 1.09
N THR A 63 -15.96 3.59 0.77
CA THR A 63 -15.30 3.52 -0.54
C THR A 63 -15.53 2.15 -1.17
N LEU A 64 -15.99 2.16 -2.41
CA LEU A 64 -15.91 1.02 -3.31
C LEU A 64 -14.63 1.15 -4.12
N SER A 65 -13.88 0.08 -4.28
CA SER A 65 -12.66 0.11 -5.10
C SER A 65 -12.54 -1.09 -6.02
N ALA A 66 -11.98 -0.87 -7.21
CA ALA A 66 -11.67 -1.90 -8.19
C ALA A 66 -10.18 -1.84 -8.51
N THR A 67 -9.46 -2.92 -8.24
CA THR A 67 -8.03 -3.06 -8.54
C THR A 67 -7.84 -3.97 -9.72
N ILE A 68 -6.98 -3.57 -10.64
CA ILE A 68 -6.52 -4.35 -11.79
C ILE A 68 -5.00 -4.40 -11.71
N THR A 69 -4.44 -5.60 -11.76
CA THR A 69 -3.01 -5.87 -11.73
C THR A 69 -2.64 -6.71 -12.94
N TYR A 70 -1.56 -6.33 -13.61
CA TYR A 70 -0.98 -7.04 -14.73
C TYR A 70 0.45 -7.45 -14.39
N ASN A 71 0.74 -8.75 -14.52
CA ASN A 71 2.05 -9.34 -14.33
C ASN A 71 2.60 -9.83 -15.68
N PRO A 72 3.26 -8.96 -16.47
CA PRO A 72 3.74 -9.33 -17.80
C PRO A 72 4.82 -10.41 -17.79
N ILE A 73 5.65 -10.40 -16.73
CA ILE A 73 6.85 -11.22 -16.69
C ILE A 73 7.36 -11.35 -15.25
N SER A 74 7.54 -12.59 -14.79
CA SER A 74 8.09 -12.88 -13.45
C SER A 74 7.35 -12.08 -12.37
N TYR A 75 8.10 -11.34 -11.53
CA TYR A 75 7.57 -10.50 -10.46
C TYR A 75 7.47 -9.01 -10.83
N TRP A 76 7.61 -8.68 -12.11
CA TRP A 76 7.27 -7.35 -12.60
C TRP A 76 5.76 -7.20 -12.67
N PHE A 77 5.28 -6.04 -12.25
CA PHE A 77 3.85 -5.77 -12.22
C PHE A 77 3.54 -4.30 -12.49
N PHE A 78 2.31 -4.08 -12.94
CA PHE A 78 1.64 -2.79 -12.98
C PHE A 78 0.25 -2.98 -12.36
N SER A 79 -0.16 -2.10 -11.45
CA SER A 79 -1.44 -2.17 -10.77
C SER A 79 -2.09 -0.81 -10.64
N VAL A 80 -3.38 -0.73 -10.91
CA VAL A 80 -4.22 0.47 -10.76
C VAL A 80 -5.41 0.13 -9.91
N THR A 81 -5.74 1.01 -8.96
CA THR A 81 -6.95 0.91 -8.16
C THR A 81 -7.81 2.14 -8.39
N PHE A 82 -9.06 1.94 -8.80
CA PHE A 82 -10.06 2.99 -8.93
C PHE A 82 -10.91 3.06 -7.67
N TYR A 83 -11.28 4.26 -7.24
CA TYR A 83 -12.07 4.51 -6.05
C TYR A 83 -13.38 5.22 -6.39
N ARG A 84 -14.45 4.78 -5.74
CA ARG A 84 -15.73 5.46 -5.72
C ARG A 84 -16.13 5.73 -4.28
N TYR A 85 -16.24 7.01 -3.95
CA TYR A 85 -16.68 7.47 -2.64
C TYR A 85 -18.21 7.54 -2.58
N LEU A 86 -18.83 6.87 -1.61
CA LEU A 86 -20.30 6.86 -1.47
C LEU A 86 -20.86 8.20 -0.99
N HIS A 87 -20.03 9.01 -0.33
CA HIS A 87 -20.35 10.39 0.03
C HIS A 87 -19.36 11.35 -0.63
N PRO A 88 -19.59 11.76 -1.90
CA PRO A 88 -18.66 12.61 -2.65
C PRO A 88 -18.35 13.94 -1.96
N GLN A 89 -19.30 14.47 -1.17
CA GLN A 89 -19.13 15.70 -0.39
C GLN A 89 -18.01 15.62 0.68
N TYR A 90 -17.55 14.41 1.01
CA TYR A 90 -16.47 14.19 1.97
C TYR A 90 -15.13 13.90 1.31
N GLN A 91 -15.07 13.78 -0.02
CA GLN A 91 -13.82 13.56 -0.74
C GLN A 91 -12.92 14.79 -0.62
N ALA A 92 -11.72 14.62 -0.06
CA ALA A 92 -10.71 15.67 -0.01
C ALA A 92 -9.95 15.80 -1.35
N PRO A 93 -9.27 16.93 -1.59
CA PRO A 93 -8.37 17.10 -2.74
C PRO A 93 -7.25 16.05 -2.86
N TRP A 94 -6.87 15.40 -1.76
CA TRP A 94 -5.89 14.31 -1.71
C TRP A 94 -6.49 12.90 -1.68
N ASP A 95 -7.82 12.76 -1.68
CA ASP A 95 -8.49 11.47 -1.78
C ASP A 95 -8.63 11.13 -3.29
N PRO A 96 -7.83 10.21 -3.85
CA PRO A 96 -7.75 9.98 -5.30
C PRO A 96 -9.00 9.34 -5.89
N ASP A 97 -9.27 9.63 -7.16
CA ASP A 97 -10.16 8.81 -7.99
C ASP A 97 -9.48 7.49 -8.39
N PHE A 98 -8.15 7.50 -8.51
CA PHE A 98 -7.34 6.30 -8.74
C PHE A 98 -5.95 6.38 -8.10
N SER A 99 -5.40 5.23 -7.72
CA SER A 99 -3.99 5.08 -7.37
C SER A 99 -3.32 4.11 -8.34
N TYR A 100 -2.01 4.21 -8.48
CA TYR A 100 -1.27 3.31 -9.35
C TYR A 100 0.09 2.98 -8.75
N THR A 101 0.53 1.75 -9.00
CA THR A 101 1.79 1.19 -8.50
C THR A 101 2.40 0.31 -9.57
N PHE A 102 3.73 0.26 -9.64
CA PHE A 102 4.43 -0.62 -10.56
C PHE A 102 5.84 -0.89 -10.09
N GLY A 103 6.45 -1.93 -10.63
CA GLY A 103 7.85 -2.26 -10.39
C GLY A 103 8.07 -3.76 -10.26
N TYR A 104 9.06 -4.13 -9.48
CA TYR A 104 9.45 -5.51 -9.22
C TYR A 104 9.20 -5.86 -7.75
N ASN A 105 8.41 -6.90 -7.49
CA ASN A 105 8.11 -7.34 -6.13
C ASN A 105 8.00 -8.87 -6.01
N ASP A 106 9.14 -9.52 -5.81
CA ASP A 106 9.18 -10.94 -5.48
C ASP A 106 8.76 -11.16 -4.01
N TRP A 107 7.79 -12.03 -3.76
CA TRP A 107 7.27 -12.29 -2.42
C TRP A 107 8.16 -13.22 -1.59
N HIS A 108 9.10 -13.93 -2.23
CA HIS A 108 9.94 -14.90 -1.54
C HIS A 108 10.91 -14.24 -0.55
N PRO A 109 11.28 -14.93 0.54
CA PRO A 109 12.34 -14.47 1.43
C PRO A 109 13.67 -14.24 0.71
N TYR A 110 14.45 -13.27 1.21
CA TYR A 110 15.77 -12.93 0.71
C TYR A 110 15.78 -12.42 -0.73
N THR A 111 14.78 -11.61 -1.08
CA THR A 111 14.64 -10.95 -2.38
C THR A 111 14.54 -9.44 -2.21
N PHE A 112 15.00 -8.71 -3.23
CA PHE A 112 14.80 -7.27 -3.33
C PHE A 112 13.48 -6.94 -4.03
N SER A 113 12.94 -5.77 -3.70
CA SER A 113 11.83 -5.15 -4.44
C SER A 113 12.15 -3.71 -4.77
N LEU A 114 11.73 -3.23 -5.93
CA LEU A 114 11.77 -1.82 -6.30
C LEU A 114 10.38 -1.47 -6.82
N VAL A 115 9.64 -0.68 -6.04
CA VAL A 115 8.24 -0.36 -6.32
C VAL A 115 8.06 1.15 -6.31
N TYR A 116 7.43 1.68 -7.35
CA TYR A 116 6.87 3.02 -7.35
C TYR A 116 5.40 2.95 -6.98
N SER A 117 4.95 3.83 -6.09
CA SER A 117 3.55 3.95 -5.68
C SER A 117 3.09 5.40 -5.62
N ASN A 118 1.94 5.70 -6.22
CA ASN A 118 1.33 7.02 -6.16
C ASN A 118 -0.12 6.92 -5.65
N TYR A 119 -0.32 7.44 -4.44
CA TYR A 119 -1.60 7.53 -3.76
C TYR A 119 -2.06 8.99 -3.55
N GLY A 120 -1.41 9.95 -4.23
CA GLY A 120 -1.78 11.37 -4.15
C GLY A 120 -3.13 11.63 -4.79
N GLY A 121 -3.61 12.87 -4.73
CA GLY A 121 -4.91 13.31 -5.26
C GLY A 121 -5.06 13.24 -6.78
N ASN A 122 -5.00 12.05 -7.37
CA ASN A 122 -5.17 11.82 -8.80
C ASN A 122 -6.65 11.90 -9.20
N ARG A 123 -6.95 12.45 -10.38
CA ARG A 123 -8.31 12.73 -10.87
C ARG A 123 -8.52 12.10 -12.24
N LEU A 124 -9.61 11.36 -12.44
CA LEU A 124 -9.94 10.80 -13.76
C LEU A 124 -10.36 11.89 -14.74
N PHE A 125 -11.12 12.88 -14.24
CA PHE A 125 -11.64 14.01 -15.02
C PHE A 125 -11.32 15.31 -14.28
N PRO A 126 -10.07 15.81 -14.36
CA PRO A 126 -9.63 16.97 -13.60
C PRO A 126 -10.41 18.23 -13.99
N LYS A 127 -10.84 19.00 -12.99
CA LYS A 127 -11.41 20.34 -13.19
C LYS A 127 -10.30 21.35 -13.48
N LYS A 128 -10.68 22.57 -13.88
CA LYS A 128 -9.72 23.68 -14.11
C LYS A 128 -8.86 23.88 -12.84
N GLY A 129 -7.55 23.72 -12.98
CA GLY A 129 -6.58 23.86 -11.88
C GLY A 129 -6.18 22.53 -11.21
N GLU A 130 -6.88 21.43 -11.49
CA GLU A 130 -6.50 20.09 -11.04
C GLU A 130 -5.62 19.38 -12.08
N LYS A 131 -4.91 18.33 -11.66
CA LYS A 131 -4.10 17.48 -12.54
C LYS A 131 -4.67 16.06 -12.56
N PHE A 132 -4.49 15.37 -13.68
CA PHE A 132 -4.84 13.94 -13.79
C PHE A 132 -4.03 13.10 -12.78
N THR A 133 -2.72 13.33 -12.73
CA THR A 133 -1.80 12.75 -11.75
C THR A 133 -0.63 13.71 -11.54
N THR A 134 0.04 13.58 -10.39
CA THR A 134 1.36 14.16 -10.22
C THR A 134 2.40 13.09 -9.90
N PHE A 135 3.17 12.70 -10.91
CA PHE A 135 4.17 11.63 -10.79
C PHE A 135 5.25 11.91 -9.72
N GLU A 136 5.71 13.16 -9.59
CA GLU A 136 6.75 13.53 -8.62
C GLU A 136 6.33 13.33 -7.16
N GLU A 137 5.03 13.21 -6.88
CA GLU A 137 4.48 12.97 -5.55
C GLU A 137 4.37 11.47 -5.21
N GLY A 138 4.70 10.60 -6.17
CA GLY A 138 4.83 9.18 -5.91
C GLY A 138 6.10 8.84 -5.15
N THR A 139 6.09 7.69 -4.49
CA THR A 139 7.19 7.20 -3.65
C THR A 139 7.83 5.98 -4.29
N TRP A 140 9.15 6.02 -4.44
CA TRP A 140 9.98 4.85 -4.75
C TRP A 140 10.37 4.13 -3.47
N SER A 141 10.15 2.83 -3.42
CA SER A 141 10.47 1.96 -2.28
C SER A 141 11.42 0.86 -2.72
N LEU A 142 12.66 0.90 -2.22
CA LEU A 142 13.64 -0.17 -2.36
C LEU A 142 13.58 -1.05 -1.11
N GLY A 143 13.15 -2.29 -1.27
CA GLY A 143 12.88 -3.22 -0.18
C GLY A 143 13.79 -4.44 -0.18
N TRP A 144 14.06 -4.98 1.00
CA TRP A 144 14.69 -6.27 1.22
C TRP A 144 13.83 -7.13 2.14
N LYS A 145 13.50 -8.36 1.70
CA LYS A 145 12.68 -9.30 2.48
C LYS A 145 13.57 -10.29 3.23
N PHE A 146 13.22 -10.59 4.47
CA PHE A 146 13.94 -11.55 5.30
C PHE A 146 12.97 -12.25 6.26
N VAL A 147 13.43 -13.32 6.88
CA VAL A 147 12.70 -14.04 7.94
C VAL A 147 13.45 -13.90 9.26
N LEU A 148 12.73 -14.05 10.37
CA LEU A 148 13.37 -14.06 11.67
C LEU A 148 14.27 -15.30 11.83
N PRO A 149 15.33 -15.21 12.66
CA PRO A 149 16.10 -16.38 13.02
C PRO A 149 15.19 -17.49 13.58
N PRO A 150 15.37 -18.78 13.21
CA PRO A 150 14.45 -19.86 13.59
C PRO A 150 14.24 -20.05 15.10
N LYS A 151 15.20 -19.62 15.93
CA LYS A 151 15.08 -19.66 17.39
C LYS A 151 14.08 -18.61 17.90
N ILE A 152 14.05 -17.43 17.28
CA ILE A 152 13.16 -16.34 17.63
C ILE A 152 11.78 -16.60 17.05
N GLU A 153 11.69 -17.00 15.78
CA GLU A 153 10.40 -17.28 15.12
C GLU A 153 9.58 -18.33 15.88
N ARG A 154 10.23 -19.41 16.35
CA ARG A 154 9.58 -20.46 17.14
C ARG A 154 8.94 -20.00 18.45
N LEU A 155 9.38 -18.89 19.03
CA LEU A 155 8.77 -18.33 20.25
C LEU A 155 7.39 -17.74 19.99
N PHE A 156 7.11 -17.36 18.73
CA PHE A 156 5.87 -16.70 18.33
C PHE A 156 4.99 -17.59 17.46
N THR A 157 5.55 -18.57 16.75
CA THR A 157 4.78 -19.47 15.87
C THR A 157 3.95 -20.46 16.69
N VAL A 158 2.65 -20.19 16.79
CA VAL A 158 1.68 -21.03 17.53
C VAL A 158 1.11 -22.19 16.71
N HIS A 159 1.32 -22.21 15.39
CA HIS A 159 0.80 -23.25 14.49
C HIS A 159 1.73 -23.50 13.30
N LYS A 160 1.73 -24.73 12.75
CA LYS A 160 2.58 -25.15 11.62
C LYS A 160 2.39 -24.36 10.31
N THR A 161 1.24 -23.71 10.15
CA THR A 161 0.93 -22.84 9.00
C THR A 161 1.13 -21.36 9.32
N GLY A 162 1.55 -21.06 10.54
CA GLY A 162 1.94 -19.72 10.95
C GLY A 162 3.39 -19.42 10.61
N GLY A 163 3.76 -18.15 10.69
CA GLY A 163 5.13 -17.70 10.40
C GLY A 163 5.23 -16.18 10.42
N ILE A 164 6.47 -15.68 10.43
CA ILE A 164 6.73 -14.25 10.48
C ILE A 164 7.59 -13.83 9.28
N GLY A 165 6.98 -13.05 8.39
CA GLY A 165 7.67 -12.39 7.29
C GLY A 165 8.09 -10.98 7.69
N CYS A 166 9.32 -10.60 7.34
CA CYS A 166 9.84 -9.26 7.58
C CYS A 166 10.35 -8.63 6.28
N SER A 167 10.26 -7.31 6.19
CA SER A 167 10.96 -6.57 5.14
C SER A 167 11.34 -5.17 5.61
N ILE A 168 12.50 -4.70 5.15
CA ILE A 168 12.97 -3.34 5.37
C ILE A 168 12.98 -2.59 4.06
N HIS A 169 12.52 -1.33 4.04
CA HIS A 169 12.46 -0.52 2.83
C HIS A 169 13.06 0.85 3.06
N TYR A 170 13.77 1.34 2.05
CA TYR A 170 14.10 2.75 1.88
C TYR A 170 13.09 3.39 0.94
N ASN A 171 12.47 4.47 1.37
CA ASN A 171 11.41 5.18 0.67
C ASN A 171 11.88 6.58 0.29
N TYR A 172 11.70 6.96 -0.98
CA TYR A 172 12.07 8.26 -1.53
C TYR A 172 10.89 8.87 -2.31
N THR A 173 10.45 10.05 -1.88
CA THR A 173 9.40 10.84 -2.55
C THR A 173 10.02 12.11 -3.12
N PRO A 174 10.08 12.29 -4.46
CA PRO A 174 10.72 13.44 -5.09
C PRO A 174 10.11 14.79 -4.69
N ARG A 175 8.79 14.85 -4.51
CA ARG A 175 8.04 16.06 -4.14
C ARG A 175 6.96 15.74 -3.12
N TYR A 176 6.84 16.54 -2.07
CA TYR A 176 5.80 16.39 -1.04
C TYR A 176 5.26 17.73 -0.58
N PHE A 177 4.03 17.74 -0.09
CA PHE A 177 3.44 18.95 0.50
C PHE A 177 3.87 19.08 1.96
N ASP A 178 4.46 20.21 2.31
CA ASP A 178 4.85 20.53 3.68
C ASP A 178 3.83 21.46 4.33
N LEU A 179 3.18 20.99 5.39
CA LEU A 179 2.15 21.75 6.10
C LEU A 179 2.73 22.95 6.84
N ALA A 180 3.98 22.87 7.31
CA ALA A 180 4.62 23.94 8.06
C ALA A 180 4.89 25.18 7.18
N THR A 181 5.32 24.97 5.93
CA THR A 181 5.57 26.07 4.98
C THR A 181 4.43 26.31 3.99
N LEU A 182 3.38 25.48 4.00
CA LEU A 182 2.27 25.48 3.04
C LEU A 182 2.74 25.44 1.59
N SER A 183 3.84 24.73 1.34
CA SER A 183 4.50 24.69 0.04
C SER A 183 5.01 23.30 -0.27
N ASN A 184 5.31 23.05 -1.54
CA ASN A 184 5.92 21.79 -1.94
C ASN A 184 7.42 21.81 -1.64
N LYS A 185 7.88 20.78 -0.95
CA LYS A 185 9.30 20.49 -0.71
C LYS A 185 9.70 19.23 -1.47
N HIS A 186 10.99 18.92 -1.43
CA HIS A 186 11.59 17.86 -2.24
C HIS A 186 12.30 16.80 -1.41
N SER A 187 12.51 15.65 -2.03
CA SER A 187 13.43 14.60 -1.55
C SER A 187 13.11 14.11 -0.14
N LYS A 188 11.83 13.82 0.11
CA LYS A 188 11.41 13.23 1.38
C LYS A 188 11.84 11.78 1.47
N GLN A 189 12.39 11.41 2.63
CA GLN A 189 12.97 10.10 2.86
C GLN A 189 12.39 9.45 4.11
N SER A 190 12.22 8.13 4.08
CA SER A 190 11.94 7.33 5.27
C SER A 190 12.43 5.90 5.14
N LEU A 191 12.78 5.29 6.26
CA LEU A 191 12.96 3.84 6.35
C LEU A 191 11.70 3.23 6.93
N SER A 192 11.31 2.05 6.45
CA SER A 192 10.20 1.30 7.03
C SER A 192 10.56 -0.16 7.29
N LEU A 193 10.09 -0.68 8.42
CA LEU A 193 10.19 -2.10 8.78
C LEU A 193 8.78 -2.67 8.81
N ASN A 194 8.47 -3.53 7.85
CA ASN A 194 7.23 -4.28 7.80
C ASN A 194 7.40 -5.66 8.43
N ILE A 195 6.45 -6.03 9.29
CA ILE A 195 6.37 -7.33 9.94
C ILE A 195 4.95 -7.85 9.70
N LYS A 196 4.84 -9.02 9.08
CA LYS A 196 3.58 -9.74 8.89
C LYS A 196 3.65 -11.05 9.66
N TYR A 197 2.78 -11.18 10.65
CA TYR A 197 2.60 -12.38 11.43
C TYR A 197 1.38 -13.15 10.93
N THR A 198 1.62 -14.31 10.33
CA THR A 198 0.56 -15.27 10.00
C THR A 198 0.34 -16.16 11.22
N ILE A 199 -0.86 -16.11 11.78
CA ILE A 199 -1.20 -16.81 13.04
C ILE A 199 -1.61 -18.26 12.71
N TYR A 200 -2.59 -18.40 11.80
CA TYR A 200 -3.13 -19.67 11.36
C TYR A 200 -3.72 -19.53 9.96
N LYS A 201 -3.13 -20.24 8.99
CA LYS A 201 -3.55 -20.22 7.58
C LYS A 201 -3.56 -18.78 7.04
N TRP A 202 -4.74 -18.19 6.86
CA TRP A 202 -4.95 -16.86 6.28
C TRP A 202 -5.24 -15.79 7.33
N TRP A 203 -5.31 -16.15 8.61
CA TRP A 203 -5.41 -15.19 9.71
C TRP A 203 -4.06 -14.55 9.97
N TYR A 204 -4.02 -13.23 9.97
CA TYR A 204 -2.78 -12.49 10.11
C TYR A 204 -2.95 -11.20 10.91
N ALA A 205 -1.84 -10.71 11.42
CA ALA A 205 -1.65 -9.34 11.87
C ALA A 205 -0.40 -8.78 11.20
N ASN A 206 -0.38 -7.49 10.92
CA ASN A 206 0.78 -6.80 10.40
C ASN A 206 1.01 -5.48 11.11
N VAL A 207 2.27 -5.10 11.16
CA VAL A 207 2.72 -3.77 11.58
C VAL A 207 3.79 -3.29 10.63
N THR A 208 3.76 -2.00 10.28
CA THR A 208 4.87 -1.34 9.62
C THR A 208 5.33 -0.21 10.51
N LEU A 209 6.61 -0.17 10.86
CA LEU A 209 7.23 0.91 11.60
C LEU A 209 7.94 1.84 10.62
N TYR A 210 7.91 3.14 10.86
CA TYR A 210 8.55 4.16 10.02
C TYR A 210 9.54 4.97 10.84
N TRP A 211 10.69 5.22 10.23
CA TRP A 211 11.70 6.14 10.73
C TRP A 211 12.00 7.19 9.66
N TYR A 212 12.04 8.45 10.07
CA TYR A 212 12.29 9.59 9.20
C TYR A 212 13.68 10.13 9.54
N PRO A 213 14.70 9.94 8.67
CA PRO A 213 16.06 10.47 8.89
C PRO A 213 16.06 11.98 9.10
N HIS A 214 15.13 12.68 8.45
CA HIS A 214 14.86 14.10 8.58
C HIS A 214 13.48 14.29 9.22
N PRO A 215 13.38 14.43 10.55
CA PRO A 215 12.10 14.49 11.26
C PRO A 215 11.20 15.66 10.84
N ASP A 216 11.78 16.75 10.35
CA ASP A 216 11.09 17.92 9.81
C ASP A 216 10.30 17.61 8.53
N GLN A 217 10.63 16.53 7.83
CA GLN A 217 9.88 16.07 6.66
C GLN A 217 8.61 15.29 7.03
N GLN A 218 8.47 14.85 8.30
CA GLN A 218 7.34 14.06 8.77
C GLN A 218 6.09 14.93 8.97
N GLN A 219 5.12 14.78 8.08
CA GLN A 219 3.82 15.45 8.11
C GLN A 219 2.88 14.80 9.13
N PRO A 220 1.81 15.50 9.57
CA PRO A 220 0.82 14.94 10.48
C PRO A 220 0.18 13.61 10.05
N TRP A 221 0.05 13.38 8.75
CA TRP A 221 -0.51 12.16 8.15
C TRP A 221 0.55 11.09 7.84
N ASP A 222 1.83 11.35 8.12
CA ASP A 222 2.92 10.38 7.97
C ASP A 222 3.11 9.60 9.27
N PRO A 223 2.58 8.37 9.41
CA PRO A 223 2.60 7.63 10.67
C PRO A 223 4.01 7.23 11.11
N ASP A 224 4.23 7.13 12.43
CA ASP A 224 5.36 6.36 12.98
C ASP A 224 5.14 4.85 12.81
N PHE A 225 3.88 4.41 12.78
CA PHE A 225 3.52 3.03 12.51
C PHE A 225 2.15 2.87 11.86
N THR A 226 1.97 1.82 11.07
CA THR A 226 0.66 1.37 10.60
C THR A 226 0.44 -0.05 11.04
N TYR A 227 -0.81 -0.45 11.20
CA TYR A 227 -1.13 -1.81 11.62
C TYR A 227 -2.44 -2.27 11.02
N GLY A 228 -2.55 -3.59 10.88
CA GLY A 228 -3.73 -4.24 10.34
C GLY A 228 -3.82 -5.68 10.81
N PHE A 229 -5.00 -6.25 10.67
CA PHE A 229 -5.26 -7.65 10.99
C PHE A 229 -6.52 -8.12 10.29
N GLY A 230 -6.64 -9.44 10.10
CA GLY A 230 -7.84 -10.03 9.54
C GLY A 230 -7.57 -11.39 8.90
N TYR A 231 -8.42 -11.71 7.94
CA TYR A 231 -8.36 -12.91 7.12
C TYR A 231 -8.03 -12.51 5.68
N PHE A 232 -6.87 -12.97 5.18
CA PHE A 232 -6.40 -12.66 3.83
C PHE A 232 -6.08 -13.92 3.04
N ASP A 233 -6.98 -14.25 2.12
CA ASP A 233 -6.81 -15.33 1.15
C ASP A 233 -6.52 -14.72 -0.22
N TRP A 234 -5.34 -15.05 -0.78
CA TRP A 234 -4.85 -14.50 -2.03
C TRP A 234 -5.31 -15.31 -3.25
N HIS A 235 -5.89 -16.49 -3.03
CA HIS A 235 -6.34 -17.32 -4.14
C HIS A 235 -7.50 -16.65 -4.89
N PRO A 236 -7.57 -16.78 -6.22
CA PRO A 236 -8.68 -16.24 -7.00
C PRO A 236 -10.04 -16.82 -6.55
N GLY A 237 -11.09 -16.00 -6.58
CA GLY A 237 -12.45 -16.37 -6.20
C GLY A 237 -12.73 -16.34 -4.70
N THR A 238 -11.77 -15.94 -3.87
CA THR A 238 -11.90 -15.94 -2.40
C THR A 238 -12.26 -14.56 -1.86
N ILE A 239 -12.75 -14.54 -0.61
CA ILE A 239 -13.07 -13.32 0.13
C ILE A 239 -12.02 -13.09 1.21
N SER A 240 -11.57 -11.84 1.34
CA SER A 240 -10.70 -11.39 2.42
C SER A 240 -11.40 -10.29 3.23
N ILE A 241 -11.18 -10.28 4.54
CA ILE A 241 -11.71 -9.26 5.46
C ILE A 241 -10.56 -8.74 6.30
N GLN A 242 -10.33 -7.43 6.24
CA GLN A 242 -9.15 -6.82 6.87
C GLN A 242 -9.54 -5.52 7.56
N TYR A 243 -9.11 -5.34 8.81
CA TYR A 243 -9.01 -4.03 9.43
C TYR A 243 -7.63 -3.45 9.14
N ASN A 244 -7.57 -2.18 8.74
CA ASN A 244 -6.32 -1.46 8.56
C ASN A 244 -6.39 -0.05 9.15
N ASN A 245 -5.28 0.37 9.75
CA ASN A 245 -5.10 1.72 10.25
C ASN A 245 -3.84 2.35 9.65
N TYR A 246 -4.09 3.26 8.68
CA TYR A 246 -3.07 4.05 8.00
C TYR A 246 -3.07 5.53 8.42
N SER A 247 -3.83 5.88 9.47
CA SER A 247 -3.87 7.26 9.97
C SER A 247 -2.52 7.68 10.53
N GLY A 248 -2.32 8.97 10.81
CA GLY A 248 -1.11 9.51 11.45
C GLY A 248 -0.85 9.02 12.88
N ASN A 249 -0.66 7.70 13.09
CA ASN A 249 -0.29 7.09 14.35
C ASN A 249 1.09 7.57 14.78
N ARG A 250 1.28 7.72 16.09
CA ARG A 250 2.52 8.19 16.70
C ARG A 250 2.88 7.29 17.85
N PHE A 251 4.17 7.10 18.10
CA PHE A 251 4.61 6.43 19.32
C PHE A 251 4.12 7.19 20.56
N PRO A 252 3.91 6.50 21.71
CA PRO A 252 3.36 7.13 22.92
C PRO A 252 4.11 8.37 23.42
N TRP A 253 5.41 8.48 23.13
CA TRP A 253 6.26 9.61 23.50
C TRP A 253 6.31 10.74 22.46
N LYS A 254 5.64 10.61 21.31
CA LYS A 254 5.54 11.68 20.30
C LYS A 254 4.16 12.35 20.31
N LYS A 255 4.14 13.66 20.06
CA LYS A 255 2.89 14.42 19.94
C LYS A 255 2.14 14.01 18.68
N ARG A 256 0.86 13.65 18.85
CA ARG A 256 -0.04 13.30 17.76
C ARG A 256 -0.84 14.51 17.30
N ALA A 257 -1.14 14.55 15.99
CA ALA A 257 -2.04 15.56 15.45
C ALA A 257 -3.48 15.36 15.96
N PRO A 258 -4.30 16.43 16.01
CA PRO A 258 -5.69 16.31 16.42
C PRO A 258 -6.45 15.33 15.53
N ASN A 259 -7.22 14.43 16.15
CA ASN A 259 -8.10 13.50 15.44
C ASN A 259 -7.45 12.50 14.47
N THR A 260 -6.15 12.21 14.64
CA THR A 260 -5.44 11.15 13.91
C THR A 260 -5.04 10.01 14.87
N GLY A 261 -4.59 8.88 14.33
CA GLY A 261 -3.86 7.84 15.05
C GLY A 261 -4.61 7.14 16.18
N ARG A 262 -5.94 7.04 16.11
CA ARG A 262 -6.76 6.23 17.03
C ARG A 262 -7.27 4.99 16.30
N PHE A 263 -7.67 3.97 17.04
CA PHE A 263 -8.30 2.77 16.47
C PHE A 263 -9.50 3.10 15.57
N LYS A 264 -10.34 4.06 15.98
CA LYS A 264 -11.49 4.49 15.18
C LYS A 264 -11.14 5.22 13.88
N ASP A 265 -9.88 5.66 13.71
CA ASP A 265 -9.42 6.30 12.47
C ASP A 265 -9.00 5.25 11.40
N GLY A 266 -9.16 3.95 11.68
CA GLY A 266 -9.01 2.86 10.70
C GLY A 266 -10.31 2.49 9.99
N SER A 267 -10.22 1.51 9.09
CA SER A 267 -11.35 0.98 8.31
C SER A 267 -11.35 -0.53 8.23
N ILE A 268 -12.55 -1.11 8.16
CA ILE A 268 -12.75 -2.52 7.82
C ILE A 268 -13.06 -2.61 6.34
N CYS A 269 -12.35 -3.48 5.63
CA CYS A 269 -12.54 -3.67 4.20
C CYS A 269 -12.79 -5.14 3.89
N ILE A 270 -13.74 -5.39 2.99
CA ILE A 270 -14.02 -6.70 2.41
C ILE A 270 -13.55 -6.66 0.96
N PHE A 271 -12.85 -7.72 0.54
CA PHE A 271 -12.30 -7.87 -0.80
C PHE A 271 -12.78 -9.17 -1.41
N TRP A 272 -13.05 -9.16 -2.70
CA TRP A 272 -13.20 -10.35 -3.52
C TRP A 272 -12.15 -10.32 -4.63
N SER A 273 -11.33 -11.36 -4.71
CA SER A 273 -10.19 -11.44 -5.63
C SER A 273 -10.53 -12.25 -6.88
N TRP A 274 -9.97 -11.88 -8.02
CA TRP A 274 -10.14 -12.61 -9.28
C TRP A 274 -8.82 -12.68 -10.06
N LYS A 275 -8.74 -13.65 -10.98
CA LYS A 275 -7.62 -13.84 -11.89
C LYS A 275 -8.16 -14.37 -13.22
N TRP A 276 -7.56 -13.93 -14.32
CA TRP A 276 -7.82 -14.44 -15.65
C TRP A 276 -6.79 -15.50 -16.06
#